data_AF-A0A8H2VY91-F1
#
_entry.id   AF-A0A8H2VY91-F1
#
_cell.length_a   1.000
_cell.length_b   1.000
_cell.length_c   1.000
_cell.angle_alpha   90.00
_cell.angle_beta   90.00
_cell.angle_gamma   90.00
#
_symmetry.space_group_name_H-M   'P 1'
#
loop_
_entity.id
_entity.type
_entity.pdbx_description
1 polymer ?
#
loop_
_entity_poly.entity_id
_entity_poly.type
_entity_poly.pdbx_seq_one_letter_code
_entity_poly.pdbx_strand_id
1 'polypeptide(L)'
;MESSDSSGEGDSFSGYQWNLFSLQHGALRSRTEKFLASVNWPGLLKYAAKKRNLNVTDCILLPDIGLGYNHMVRIIEFTDKARWIARVRMPRLGESTYDKAIVEKRMSCELNAISLVRQKSGLPTPEVHAFDITDESIVKAPFMLMDCLEGNVGMDLGMEVPQEYMQTFLNGMAKLHVELSAVQLPKIGTILSINDDGTYEQGPIPGIGGPFDTATEFYKAWASNIKFRMSEEELRAASGPYAAEVIQAVSSFPNAIGKIASKLSVRDNGPFPLCHGDFGHNNIIVDDKYRIVGLIDWEMAFAGPWEIFGDFPLCLSVTPPAMDAPFNYDENGLPKDPALIQKFTDQAEYVAAVKVAESQNNHDHEYSLSEALNDSKRQQIATAMRLYGNGKVGIYSKLINEFL
;
A
#
# COMPACT_ATOMS: atom_id res chain seq x y z
N MET A 1 28.85 -8.68 -46.19
CA MET A 1 28.99 -9.34 -44.87
C MET A 1 29.92 -8.47 -44.07
N GLU A 2 29.36 -7.51 -43.34
CA GLU A 2 30.01 -6.85 -42.22
C GLU A 2 28.92 -6.70 -41.17
N SER A 3 29.10 -7.43 -40.08
CA SER A 3 28.21 -7.54 -38.93
C SER A 3 28.31 -6.27 -38.10
N SER A 4 27.23 -5.49 -38.06
CA SER A 4 27.04 -4.47 -37.03
C SER A 4 26.66 -5.17 -35.73
N ASP A 5 27.67 -5.39 -34.90
CA ASP A 5 27.52 -5.83 -33.52
C ASP A 5 27.00 -4.64 -32.71
N SER A 6 25.67 -4.50 -32.63
CA SER A 6 25.03 -3.60 -31.66
C SER A 6 24.95 -4.31 -30.33
N SER A 7 26.07 -4.36 -29.60
CA SER A 7 26.06 -4.69 -28.19
C SER A 7 25.24 -3.62 -27.47
N GLY A 8 24.01 -3.95 -27.11
CA GLY A 8 23.19 -3.09 -26.26
C GLY A 8 23.93 -2.81 -24.97
N GLU A 9 24.20 -1.54 -24.70
CA GLU A 9 24.44 -1.07 -23.34
C GLU A 9 23.19 -1.42 -22.54
N GLY A 10 23.23 -2.55 -21.82
CA GLY A 10 22.21 -2.86 -20.84
C GLY A 10 22.22 -1.75 -19.81
N ASP A 11 21.09 -1.06 -19.65
CA ASP A 11 20.90 -0.03 -18.63
C ASP A 11 21.36 -0.58 -17.27
N SER A 12 22.56 -0.21 -16.83
CA SER A 12 23.09 -0.67 -15.55
C SER A 12 22.41 0.11 -14.43
N PHE A 13 21.76 -0.59 -13.50
CA PHE A 13 21.13 0.01 -12.32
C PHE A 13 22.11 0.92 -11.57
N SER A 14 21.72 2.18 -11.37
CA SER A 14 22.55 3.23 -10.78
C SER A 14 22.87 3.00 -9.30
N GLY A 15 22.15 2.10 -8.64
CA GLY A 15 22.34 1.72 -7.26
C GLY A 15 21.17 2.11 -6.35
N TYR A 16 21.20 1.57 -5.13
CA TYR A 16 20.20 1.85 -4.11
C TYR A 16 20.41 3.25 -3.51
N GLN A 17 19.34 4.04 -3.41
CA GLN A 17 19.35 5.41 -2.88
C GLN A 17 18.79 5.49 -1.46
N TRP A 18 19.02 4.45 -0.65
CA TRP A 18 18.48 4.32 0.71
C TRP A 18 19.13 5.29 1.71
N ASN A 19 18.62 6.51 1.75
CA ASN A 19 19.14 7.57 2.61
C ASN A 19 18.34 7.74 3.92
N LEU A 20 17.15 7.14 4.02
CA LEU A 20 16.18 7.47 5.05
C LEU A 20 16.69 7.19 6.47
N PHE A 21 17.50 6.14 6.65
CA PHE A 21 18.11 5.82 7.94
C PHE A 21 18.99 6.96 8.47
N SER A 22 19.80 7.58 7.60
CA SER A 22 20.72 8.67 7.94
C SER A 22 20.01 10.01 8.21
N LEU A 23 18.83 10.20 7.61
CA LEU A 23 18.02 11.42 7.71
C LEU A 23 17.11 11.45 8.95
N GLN A 24 17.04 10.37 9.74
CA GLN A 24 16.17 10.33 10.91
C GLN A 24 16.64 11.23 12.05
N HIS A 25 15.67 11.76 12.79
CA HIS A 25 15.89 12.56 13.99
C HIS A 25 15.00 12.11 15.16
N GLY A 26 15.34 12.54 16.37
CA GLY A 26 14.51 12.35 17.56
C GLY A 26 14.23 10.89 17.95
N ALA A 27 12.99 10.60 18.35
CA ALA A 27 12.59 9.30 18.86
C ALA A 27 12.73 8.18 17.81
N LEU A 28 12.50 8.48 16.53
CA LEU A 28 12.60 7.51 15.46
C LEU A 28 14.06 7.09 15.24
N ARG A 29 15.01 8.03 15.23
CA ARG A 29 16.44 7.73 15.20
C ARG A 29 16.88 6.86 16.39
N SER A 30 16.43 7.21 17.60
CA SER A 30 16.76 6.42 18.79
C SER A 30 16.23 4.99 18.69
N ARG A 31 15.00 4.81 18.16
CA ARG A 31 14.40 3.49 17.93
C ARG A 31 15.21 2.69 16.92
N THR A 32 15.61 3.28 15.79
CA THR A 32 16.30 2.56 14.72
C THR A 32 17.73 2.19 15.11
N GLU A 33 18.50 3.08 15.74
CA GLU A 33 19.86 2.79 16.21
C GLU A 33 19.87 1.70 17.29
N LYS A 34 18.96 1.78 18.27
CA LYS A 34 18.82 0.72 19.29
C LYS A 34 18.45 -0.61 18.67
N PHE A 35 17.52 -0.61 17.71
CA PHE A 35 17.10 -1.82 17.05
C PHE A 35 18.23 -2.45 16.23
N LEU A 36 18.96 -1.64 15.45
CA LEU A 36 20.13 -2.09 14.68
C LEU A 36 21.16 -2.81 15.56
N ALA A 37 21.40 -2.29 16.77
CA ALA A 37 22.31 -2.90 17.73
C ALA A 37 21.77 -4.18 18.41
N SER A 38 20.44 -4.33 18.50
CA SER A 38 19.81 -5.48 19.16
C SER A 38 19.70 -6.73 18.29
N VAL A 39 19.67 -6.58 16.96
CA VAL A 39 19.51 -7.70 16.02
C VAL A 39 20.81 -8.49 15.92
N ASN A 40 20.71 -9.83 16.00
CA ASN A 40 21.86 -10.71 15.80
C ASN A 40 22.12 -10.95 14.31
N TRP A 41 22.76 -9.98 13.65
CA TRP A 41 23.10 -10.02 12.23
C TRP A 41 23.95 -11.25 11.81
N PRO A 42 24.98 -11.68 12.57
CA PRO A 42 25.67 -12.93 12.27
C PRO A 42 24.75 -14.16 12.30
N GLY A 43 23.80 -14.19 13.24
CA GLY A 43 22.76 -15.22 13.31
C GLY A 43 21.87 -15.23 12.07
N LEU A 44 21.51 -14.04 11.56
CA LEU A 44 20.73 -13.88 10.34
C LEU A 44 21.47 -14.36 9.09
N LEU A 45 22.76 -14.01 8.94
CA LEU A 45 23.60 -14.51 7.84
C LEU A 45 23.72 -16.04 7.88
N LYS A 46 23.94 -16.62 9.07
CA LYS A 46 23.95 -18.08 9.24
C LYS A 46 22.63 -18.72 8.83
N TYR A 47 21.51 -18.09 9.16
CA TYR A 47 20.18 -18.55 8.77
C TYR A 47 20.01 -18.49 7.24
N ALA A 48 20.36 -17.37 6.61
CA ALA A 48 20.27 -17.18 5.16
C ALA A 48 21.16 -18.16 4.37
N ALA A 49 22.42 -18.31 4.77
CA ALA A 49 23.35 -19.26 4.17
C ALA A 49 22.83 -20.70 4.24
N LYS A 50 22.34 -21.12 5.42
CA LYS A 50 21.74 -22.45 5.59
C LYS A 50 20.55 -22.66 4.65
N LYS A 51 19.70 -21.65 4.45
CA LYS A 51 18.56 -21.73 3.54
C LYS A 51 18.96 -21.90 2.07
N ARG A 52 20.12 -21.38 1.67
CA ARG A 52 20.72 -21.61 0.34
C ARG A 52 21.61 -22.84 0.25
N ASN A 53 21.72 -23.65 1.32
CA ASN A 53 22.68 -24.75 1.43
C ASN A 53 24.15 -24.30 1.23
N LEU A 54 24.49 -23.11 1.72
CA LEU A 54 25.82 -22.49 1.66
C LEU A 54 26.44 -22.37 3.07
N ASN A 55 27.74 -22.07 3.13
CA ASN A 55 28.41 -21.72 4.38
C ASN A 55 28.17 -20.25 4.72
N VAL A 56 28.28 -19.90 6.01
CA VAL A 56 28.10 -18.51 6.46
C VAL A 56 29.13 -17.55 5.84
N THR A 57 30.31 -18.06 5.47
CA THR A 57 31.36 -17.31 4.76
C THR A 57 30.98 -16.95 3.32
N ASP A 58 29.90 -17.53 2.80
CA ASP A 58 29.46 -17.36 1.42
C ASP A 58 28.42 -16.22 1.27
N CYS A 59 28.21 -15.42 2.32
CA CYS A 59 27.33 -14.26 2.29
C CYS A 59 27.79 -13.15 3.22
N ILE A 60 27.50 -11.90 2.83
CA ILE A 60 27.82 -10.69 3.58
C ILE A 60 26.60 -9.77 3.66
N LEU A 61 26.57 -8.90 4.67
CA LEU A 61 25.65 -7.76 4.67
C LEU A 61 26.29 -6.58 3.97
N LEU A 62 25.59 -5.99 3.01
CA LEU A 62 26.00 -4.72 2.40
C LEU A 62 25.78 -3.56 3.38
N PRO A 63 26.51 -2.44 3.22
CA PRO A 63 26.42 -1.31 4.13
C PRO A 63 25.05 -0.60 4.10
N ASP A 64 24.31 -0.73 3.00
CA ASP A 64 23.02 -0.08 2.81
C ASP A 64 21.99 -0.50 3.86
N ILE A 65 21.25 0.48 4.37
CA ILE A 65 20.19 0.30 5.36
C ILE A 65 18.93 1.01 4.84
N GLY A 66 17.97 0.22 4.38
CA GLY A 66 16.64 0.68 4.06
C GLY A 66 15.79 0.76 5.33
N LEU A 67 14.84 1.68 5.33
CA LEU A 67 13.98 1.90 6.50
C LEU A 67 12.54 2.16 6.06
N GLY A 68 11.59 1.46 6.67
CA GLY A 68 10.18 1.82 6.66
C GLY A 68 9.72 2.24 8.06
N TYR A 69 8.43 2.54 8.20
CA TYR A 69 7.88 2.89 9.53
C TYR A 69 8.01 1.73 10.54
N ASN A 70 7.86 0.51 10.05
CA ASN A 70 7.76 -0.70 10.85
C ASN A 70 8.95 -1.67 10.70
N HIS A 71 9.73 -1.53 9.64
CA HIS A 71 10.75 -2.51 9.26
C HIS A 71 12.08 -1.84 8.98
N MET A 72 13.17 -2.54 9.34
CA MET A 72 14.52 -2.25 8.88
C MET A 72 14.89 -3.23 7.79
N VAL A 73 15.56 -2.74 6.74
CA VAL A 73 15.87 -3.51 5.54
C VAL A 73 17.37 -3.53 5.32
N ARG A 74 17.95 -4.72 5.12
CA ARG A 74 19.37 -4.92 4.80
C ARG A 74 19.53 -5.83 3.59
N ILE A 75 20.55 -5.58 2.78
CA ILE A 75 20.88 -6.45 1.65
C ILE A 75 21.90 -7.50 2.10
N ILE A 76 21.60 -8.75 1.82
CA ILE A 76 22.53 -9.88 1.90
C ILE A 76 23.04 -10.14 0.48
N GLU A 77 24.35 -10.01 0.27
CA GLU A 77 24.99 -10.42 -0.99
C GLU A 77 25.69 -11.76 -0.79
N PHE A 78 25.45 -12.70 -1.69
CA PHE A 78 26.08 -14.01 -1.70
C PHE A 78 27.29 -14.04 -2.65
N THR A 79 28.15 -15.05 -2.52
CA THR A 79 29.37 -15.21 -3.35
C THR A 79 29.06 -15.33 -4.85
N ASP A 80 27.89 -15.83 -5.21
CA ASP A 80 27.39 -15.92 -6.60
C ASP A 80 26.75 -14.62 -7.10
N LYS A 81 26.85 -13.52 -6.34
CA LYS A 81 26.29 -12.20 -6.63
C LYS A 81 24.76 -12.12 -6.61
N ALA A 82 24.07 -13.21 -6.28
CA ALA A 82 22.67 -13.11 -5.92
C ALA A 82 22.52 -12.25 -4.65
N ARG A 83 21.40 -11.54 -4.56
CA ARG A 83 21.08 -10.66 -3.44
C ARG A 83 19.72 -10.99 -2.88
N TRP A 84 19.65 -11.06 -1.55
CA TRP A 84 18.39 -11.15 -0.82
C TRP A 84 18.21 -9.93 0.08
N ILE A 85 16.96 -9.58 0.32
CA ILE A 85 16.56 -8.58 1.30
C ILE A 85 16.25 -9.27 2.62
N ALA A 86 16.86 -8.79 3.70
CA ALA A 86 16.43 -9.06 5.06
C ALA A 86 15.53 -7.92 5.55
N ARG A 87 14.22 -8.16 5.59
CA ARG A 87 13.23 -7.23 6.15
C ARG A 87 12.90 -7.65 7.57
N VAL A 88 13.37 -6.87 8.54
CA VAL A 88 13.35 -7.21 9.97
C VAL A 88 12.38 -6.29 10.71
N ARG A 89 11.48 -6.87 11.50
CA ARG A 89 10.41 -6.14 12.21
C ARG A 89 10.95 -5.35 13.39
N MET A 90 10.80 -4.04 13.36
CA MET A 90 11.16 -3.16 14.46
C MET A 90 10.11 -3.21 15.58
N PRO A 91 10.49 -3.02 16.86
CA PRO A 91 9.55 -2.84 17.96
C PRO A 91 8.69 -1.60 17.72
N ARG A 92 7.48 -1.52 18.28
CA ARG A 92 6.61 -0.33 18.12
C ARG A 92 7.24 0.92 18.73
N LEU A 93 6.96 2.08 18.14
CA LEU A 93 7.40 3.37 18.67
C LEU A 93 6.52 3.73 19.88
N GLY A 94 7.13 3.94 21.05
CA GLY A 94 6.46 4.51 22.23
C GLY A 94 5.64 3.56 23.12
N GLU A 95 5.48 2.28 22.78
CA GLU A 95 4.74 1.30 23.61
C GLU A 95 5.70 0.42 24.42
N SER A 96 5.43 0.29 25.73
CA SER A 96 6.15 -0.62 26.65
C SER A 96 5.59 -2.05 26.66
N THR A 97 4.33 -2.23 26.24
CA THR A 97 3.66 -3.53 26.16
C THR A 97 3.53 -3.99 24.71
N TYR A 98 4.41 -4.91 24.32
CA TYR A 98 4.49 -5.51 23.00
C TYR A 98 3.50 -6.69 22.92
N ASP A 99 2.36 -6.53 22.25
CA ASP A 99 1.48 -7.68 21.96
C ASP A 99 2.07 -8.49 20.80
N LYS A 100 2.87 -9.50 21.17
CA LYS A 100 3.54 -10.43 20.26
C LYS A 100 2.55 -11.08 19.28
N ALA A 101 1.41 -11.53 19.79
CA ALA A 101 0.43 -12.26 19.02
C ALA A 101 -0.18 -11.40 17.89
N ILE A 102 -0.36 -10.10 18.12
CA ILE A 102 -0.84 -9.18 17.07
C ILE A 102 0.20 -9.02 15.96
N VAL A 103 1.49 -8.91 16.32
CA VAL A 103 2.57 -8.76 15.32
C VAL A 103 2.73 -10.04 14.51
N GLU A 104 2.78 -11.20 15.17
CA GLU A 104 2.84 -12.51 14.54
C GLU A 104 1.67 -12.71 13.57
N LYS A 105 0.44 -12.40 14.00
CA LYS A 105 -0.74 -12.49 13.14
C LYS A 105 -0.64 -11.58 11.92
N ARG A 106 -0.18 -10.34 12.08
CA ARG A 106 0.00 -9.41 10.94
C ARG A 106 1.04 -9.91 9.94
N MET A 107 2.17 -10.40 10.42
CA MET A 107 3.21 -10.96 9.54
C MET A 107 2.73 -12.24 8.84
N SER A 108 1.95 -13.08 9.53
CA SER A 108 1.30 -14.24 8.92
C SER A 108 0.36 -13.82 7.79
N CYS A 109 -0.50 -12.83 8.02
CA CYS A 109 -1.40 -12.32 6.99
C CYS A 109 -0.64 -11.75 5.79
N GLU A 110 0.44 -11.01 6.02
CA GLU A 110 1.29 -10.47 4.96
C GLU A 110 1.93 -11.58 4.10
N LEU A 111 2.49 -12.62 4.73
CA LEU A 111 3.07 -13.78 4.04
C LEU A 111 2.03 -14.48 3.16
N ASN A 112 0.81 -14.66 3.66
CA ASN A 112 -0.26 -15.28 2.89
C ASN A 112 -0.73 -14.40 1.74
N ALA A 113 -0.78 -13.08 1.93
CA ALA A 113 -1.11 -12.14 0.85
C ALA A 113 -0.05 -12.18 -0.27
N ILE A 114 1.24 -12.17 0.07
CA ILE A 114 2.32 -12.33 -0.91
C ILE A 114 2.19 -13.65 -1.68
N SER A 115 1.93 -14.75 -0.96
CA SER A 115 1.71 -16.06 -1.56
C SER A 115 0.51 -16.07 -2.51
N LEU A 116 -0.62 -15.47 -2.11
CA LEU A 116 -1.82 -15.34 -2.93
C LEU A 116 -1.55 -14.58 -4.22
N VAL A 117 -0.90 -13.41 -4.13
CA VAL A 117 -0.59 -12.57 -5.28
C VAL A 117 0.31 -13.33 -6.26
N ARG A 118 1.39 -13.96 -5.77
CA ARG A 118 2.30 -14.73 -6.63
C ARG A 118 1.65 -15.94 -7.29
N GLN A 119 0.68 -16.56 -6.63
CA GLN A 119 -0.03 -17.72 -7.19
C GLN A 119 -1.11 -17.33 -8.21
N LYS A 120 -1.76 -16.17 -8.01
CA LYS A 120 -2.96 -15.77 -8.77
C LYS A 120 -2.71 -14.67 -9.79
N SER A 121 -1.52 -14.07 -9.84
CA SER A 121 -1.19 -12.99 -10.75
C SER A 121 0.23 -13.10 -11.32
N GLY A 122 0.48 -12.39 -12.41
CA GLY A 122 1.82 -12.19 -12.99
C GLY A 122 2.56 -10.99 -12.38
N LEU A 123 2.06 -10.42 -11.29
CA LEU A 123 2.60 -9.22 -10.69
C LEU A 123 4.06 -9.44 -10.24
N PRO A 124 4.94 -8.45 -10.41
CA PRO A 124 6.31 -8.50 -9.93
C PRO A 124 6.38 -8.34 -8.41
N THR A 125 5.98 -9.38 -7.66
CA THR A 125 6.05 -9.41 -6.20
C THR A 125 7.24 -10.27 -5.76
N PRO A 126 8.15 -9.78 -4.89
CA PRO A 126 9.31 -10.55 -4.42
C PRO A 126 8.96 -11.93 -3.86
N GLU A 127 9.75 -12.95 -4.20
CA GLU A 127 9.65 -14.26 -3.57
C GLU A 127 10.15 -14.20 -2.12
N VAL A 128 9.44 -14.86 -1.22
CA VAL A 128 9.88 -15.05 0.18
C VAL A 128 10.62 -16.38 0.29
N HIS A 129 11.93 -16.32 0.45
CA HIS A 129 12.81 -17.49 0.55
C HIS A 129 12.76 -18.15 1.93
N ALA A 130 12.62 -17.34 2.98
CA ALA A 130 12.46 -17.81 4.34
C ALA A 130 11.92 -16.71 5.25
N PHE A 131 11.38 -17.09 6.40
CA PHE A 131 10.92 -16.15 7.40
C PHE A 131 10.97 -16.78 8.80
N ASP A 132 10.92 -15.92 9.80
CA ASP A 132 10.61 -16.27 11.18
C ASP A 132 9.74 -15.15 11.73
N ILE A 133 8.49 -15.45 12.08
CA ILE A 133 7.55 -14.43 12.60
C ILE A 133 7.70 -14.20 14.11
N THR A 134 8.57 -14.98 14.77
CA THR A 134 8.83 -14.90 16.22
C THR A 134 10.16 -14.20 16.51
N ASP A 135 10.34 -13.74 17.75
CA ASP A 135 11.62 -13.21 18.24
C ASP A 135 12.48 -14.27 18.97
N GLU A 136 12.03 -15.53 18.98
CA GLU A 136 12.68 -16.63 19.71
C GLU A 136 13.92 -17.17 18.99
N SER A 137 14.01 -16.89 17.70
CA SER A 137 15.09 -17.32 16.83
C SER A 137 16.46 -16.77 17.25
N ILE A 138 17.52 -17.29 16.62
CA ILE A 138 18.88 -16.78 16.81
C ILE A 138 19.01 -15.30 16.42
N VAL A 139 18.14 -14.80 15.54
CA VAL A 139 18.16 -13.43 15.00
C VAL A 139 17.68 -12.39 16.03
N LYS A 140 16.88 -12.80 17.03
CA LYS A 140 16.31 -11.94 18.08
C LYS A 140 15.32 -10.88 17.58
N ALA A 141 14.76 -11.08 16.39
CA ALA A 141 13.68 -10.29 15.85
C ALA A 141 12.93 -11.10 14.78
N PRO A 142 11.62 -10.86 14.59
CA PRO A 142 10.89 -11.38 13.46
C PRO A 142 11.45 -10.82 12.15
N PHE A 143 11.54 -11.65 11.11
CA PHE A 143 12.09 -11.26 9.81
C PHE A 143 11.51 -12.09 8.66
N MET A 144 11.73 -11.57 7.46
CA MET A 144 11.58 -12.30 6.22
C MET A 144 12.79 -12.04 5.30
N LEU A 145 13.23 -13.08 4.61
CA LEU A 145 14.24 -13.06 3.56
C LEU A 145 13.54 -13.18 2.22
N MET A 146 13.74 -12.23 1.33
CA MET A 146 13.05 -12.17 0.04
C MET A 146 13.98 -11.74 -1.10
N ASP A 147 13.51 -11.79 -2.34
CA ASP A 147 14.24 -11.27 -3.50
C ASP A 147 14.68 -9.81 -3.28
N CYS A 148 15.87 -9.48 -3.80
CA CYS A 148 16.36 -8.12 -3.87
C CYS A 148 16.12 -7.56 -5.27
N LEU A 149 15.16 -6.65 -5.38
CA LEU A 149 14.81 -5.99 -6.64
C LEU A 149 15.73 -4.80 -6.87
N GLU A 150 16.27 -4.68 -8.08
CA GLU A 150 17.17 -3.59 -8.48
C GLU A 150 16.37 -2.33 -8.84
N GLY A 151 16.03 -1.57 -7.80
CA GLY A 151 15.29 -0.33 -7.94
C GLY A 151 15.13 0.40 -6.60
N ASN A 152 14.40 1.51 -6.64
CA ASN A 152 14.16 2.38 -5.50
C ASN A 152 12.65 2.66 -5.36
N VAL A 153 12.18 2.88 -4.13
CA VAL A 153 10.80 3.34 -3.91
C VAL A 153 10.72 4.86 -3.92
N GLY A 154 9.51 5.41 -4.04
CA GLY A 154 9.28 6.86 -4.04
C GLY A 154 9.92 7.58 -2.86
N MET A 155 9.94 6.97 -1.66
CA MET A 155 10.57 7.58 -0.47
C MET A 155 12.08 7.80 -0.64
N ASP A 156 12.76 6.93 -1.38
CA ASP A 156 14.19 7.06 -1.69
C ASP A 156 14.43 8.12 -2.78
N LEU A 157 13.42 8.35 -3.62
CA LEU A 157 13.47 9.22 -4.81
C LEU A 157 12.80 10.61 -4.57
N GLY A 158 12.57 10.99 -3.32
CA GLY A 158 12.01 12.31 -2.98
C GLY A 158 10.49 12.45 -3.15
N MET A 159 9.77 11.35 -3.32
CA MET A 159 8.31 11.28 -3.47
C MET A 159 7.75 12.01 -4.71
N GLU A 160 8.61 12.25 -5.69
CA GLU A 160 8.25 12.88 -6.96
C GLU A 160 8.60 11.97 -8.13
N VAL A 161 7.72 11.98 -9.14
CA VAL A 161 7.96 11.30 -10.42
C VAL A 161 8.33 12.40 -11.43
N PRO A 162 9.55 12.40 -11.99
CA PRO A 162 9.94 13.36 -13.02
C PRO A 162 8.96 13.33 -14.19
N GLN A 163 8.62 14.52 -14.69
CA GLN A 163 7.60 14.68 -15.73
C GLN A 163 7.88 13.82 -16.97
N GLU A 164 9.16 13.67 -17.35
CA GLU A 164 9.58 12.83 -18.49
C GLU A 164 9.25 11.35 -18.33
N TYR A 165 9.09 10.86 -17.09
CA TYR A 165 8.73 9.47 -16.80
C TYR A 165 7.30 9.29 -16.30
N MET A 166 6.54 10.37 -16.10
CA MET A 166 5.19 10.30 -15.53
C MET A 166 4.30 9.32 -16.30
N GLN A 167 4.26 9.41 -17.64
CA GLN A 167 3.45 8.51 -18.47
C GLN A 167 3.87 7.04 -18.32
N THR A 168 5.17 6.76 -18.30
CA THR A 168 5.71 5.40 -18.10
C THR A 168 5.27 4.84 -16.75
N PHE A 169 5.38 5.66 -15.71
CA PHE A 169 5.00 5.30 -14.35
C PHE A 169 3.48 5.05 -14.23
N LEU A 170 2.64 5.96 -14.75
CA LEU A 170 1.18 5.81 -14.74
C LEU A 170 0.72 4.56 -15.50
N ASN A 171 1.32 4.28 -16.66
CA ASN A 171 1.00 3.09 -17.44
C ASN A 171 1.37 1.80 -16.70
N GLY A 172 2.56 1.75 -16.10
CA GLY A 172 2.96 0.61 -15.26
C GLY A 172 2.01 0.43 -14.08
N MET A 173 1.63 1.52 -13.43
CA MET A 173 0.73 1.52 -12.29
C MET A 173 -0.66 1.04 -12.62
N ALA A 174 -1.20 1.49 -13.75
CA ALA A 174 -2.48 1.03 -14.25
C ALA A 174 -2.45 -0.47 -14.52
N LYS A 175 -1.37 -0.97 -15.16
CA LYS A 175 -1.18 -2.40 -15.41
C LYS A 175 -1.17 -3.22 -14.12
N LEU A 176 -0.38 -2.80 -13.11
CA LEU A 176 -0.37 -3.49 -11.81
C LEU A 176 -1.76 -3.52 -11.17
N HIS A 177 -2.46 -2.39 -11.18
CA HIS A 177 -3.76 -2.27 -10.53
C HIS A 177 -4.82 -3.15 -11.23
N VAL A 178 -4.81 -3.20 -12.56
CA VAL A 178 -5.70 -4.10 -13.33
C VAL A 178 -5.35 -5.56 -13.07
N GLU A 179 -4.08 -5.95 -13.09
CA GLU A 179 -3.68 -7.34 -12.78
C GLU A 179 -4.09 -7.76 -11.36
N LEU A 180 -4.00 -6.85 -10.40
CA LEU A 180 -4.43 -7.11 -9.02
C LEU A 180 -5.96 -7.33 -8.92
N SER A 181 -6.74 -6.72 -9.81
CA SER A 181 -8.20 -6.86 -9.83
C SER A 181 -8.67 -8.30 -10.11
N ALA A 182 -7.81 -9.11 -10.74
CA ALA A 182 -8.06 -10.53 -10.99
C ALA A 182 -7.84 -11.42 -9.75
N VAL A 183 -7.14 -10.92 -8.74
CA VAL A 183 -6.93 -11.64 -7.47
C VAL A 183 -8.15 -11.41 -6.57
N GLN A 184 -9.13 -12.31 -6.67
CA GLN A 184 -10.43 -12.15 -6.00
C GLN A 184 -10.68 -13.24 -4.97
N LEU A 185 -11.40 -12.87 -3.91
CA LEU A 185 -11.72 -13.70 -2.77
C LEU A 185 -13.25 -13.68 -2.49
N PRO A 186 -13.84 -14.77 -1.99
CA PRO A 186 -15.28 -14.87 -1.75
C PRO A 186 -15.81 -13.98 -0.61
N LYS A 187 -14.94 -13.55 0.31
CA LYS A 187 -15.32 -12.72 1.47
C LYS A 187 -14.38 -11.52 1.60
N ILE A 188 -14.88 -10.45 2.19
CA ILE A 188 -14.09 -9.28 2.57
C ILE A 188 -13.34 -9.57 3.87
N GLY A 189 -12.02 -9.43 3.87
CA GLY A 189 -11.21 -9.77 5.04
C GLY A 189 -9.71 -9.88 4.77
N THR A 190 -8.94 -10.06 5.85
CA THR A 190 -7.49 -10.38 5.78
C THR A 190 -7.27 -11.84 5.41
N ILE A 191 -6.06 -12.20 4.99
CA ILE A 191 -5.75 -13.55 4.53
C ILE A 191 -5.08 -14.34 5.67
N LEU A 192 -5.83 -15.16 6.40
CA LEU A 192 -5.33 -15.83 7.61
C LEU A 192 -4.45 -17.05 7.32
N SER A 193 -4.85 -17.85 6.34
CA SER A 193 -4.22 -19.13 6.03
C SER A 193 -4.53 -19.57 4.60
N ILE A 194 -3.81 -20.59 4.15
CA ILE A 194 -4.07 -21.33 2.91
C ILE A 194 -4.60 -22.69 3.33
N ASN A 195 -5.78 -23.05 2.84
CA ASN A 195 -6.40 -24.36 3.06
C ASN A 195 -5.68 -25.44 2.23
N ASP A 196 -5.86 -26.70 2.61
CA ASP A 196 -5.25 -27.85 1.92
C ASP A 196 -5.66 -27.96 0.44
N ASP A 197 -6.82 -27.41 0.06
CA ASP A 197 -7.32 -27.35 -1.31
C ASP A 197 -6.79 -26.14 -2.12
N GLY A 198 -5.92 -25.32 -1.53
CA GLY A 198 -5.35 -24.11 -2.13
C GLY A 198 -6.27 -22.89 -2.11
N THR A 199 -7.44 -22.97 -1.46
CA THR A 199 -8.27 -21.80 -1.16
C THR A 199 -7.72 -21.05 0.05
N TYR A 200 -8.20 -19.83 0.28
CA TYR A 200 -7.71 -18.97 1.35
C TYR A 200 -8.80 -18.70 2.39
N GLU A 201 -8.43 -18.75 3.66
CA GLU A 201 -9.31 -18.41 4.78
C GLU A 201 -9.26 -16.90 5.05
N GLN A 202 -10.41 -16.22 4.95
CA GLN A 202 -10.51 -14.80 5.26
C GLN A 202 -10.81 -14.55 6.75
N GLY A 203 -10.19 -13.51 7.29
CA GLY A 203 -10.30 -13.09 8.68
C GLY A 203 -10.68 -11.64 8.87
N PRO A 204 -10.76 -11.19 10.15
CA PRO A 204 -11.11 -9.81 10.46
C PRO A 204 -10.05 -8.82 9.96
N ILE A 205 -10.51 -7.65 9.53
CA ILE A 205 -9.71 -6.48 9.22
C ILE A 205 -9.43 -5.73 10.54
N PRO A 206 -8.16 -5.42 10.88
CA PRO A 206 -7.83 -4.70 12.10
C PRO A 206 -8.59 -3.38 12.25
N GLY A 207 -9.30 -3.22 13.37
CA GLY A 207 -10.09 -2.01 13.66
C GLY A 207 -11.45 -1.93 12.96
N ILE A 208 -11.82 -2.89 12.11
CA ILE A 208 -13.13 -2.94 11.44
C ILE A 208 -13.91 -4.21 11.82
N GLY A 209 -13.25 -5.38 11.85
CA GLY A 209 -13.88 -6.68 12.11
C GLY A 209 -13.99 -7.53 10.84
N GLY A 210 -14.89 -8.52 10.86
CA GLY A 210 -15.11 -9.47 9.75
C GLY A 210 -14.61 -10.89 10.05
N PRO A 211 -14.50 -11.76 9.03
CA PRO A 211 -14.74 -11.49 7.61
C PRO A 211 -16.21 -11.16 7.31
N PHE A 212 -16.49 -10.53 6.17
CA PHE A 212 -17.84 -10.15 5.74
C PHE A 212 -18.22 -10.85 4.44
N ASP A 213 -19.48 -11.27 4.34
CA ASP A 213 -20.01 -11.90 3.14
C ASP A 213 -20.48 -10.85 2.12
N THR A 214 -20.79 -9.64 2.59
CA THR A 214 -21.24 -8.55 1.72
C THR A 214 -20.49 -7.23 1.93
N ALA A 215 -20.42 -6.40 0.88
CA ALA A 215 -19.90 -5.04 0.96
C ALA A 215 -20.73 -4.17 1.92
N THR A 216 -22.05 -4.37 1.96
CA THR A 216 -22.96 -3.68 2.89
C THR A 216 -22.57 -3.93 4.35
N GLU A 217 -22.24 -5.17 4.72
CA GLU A 217 -21.75 -5.50 6.06
C GLU A 217 -20.44 -4.80 6.37
N PHE A 218 -19.50 -4.80 5.41
CA PHE A 218 -18.24 -4.07 5.54
C PHE A 218 -18.46 -2.57 5.79
N TYR A 219 -19.31 -1.89 5.02
CA TYR A 219 -19.57 -0.46 5.19
C TYR A 219 -20.24 -0.15 6.54
N LYS A 220 -21.16 -1.00 7.01
CA LYS A 220 -21.76 -0.88 8.35
C LYS A 220 -20.73 -1.09 9.46
N ALA A 221 -19.84 -2.05 9.29
CA ALA A 221 -18.75 -2.31 10.24
C ALA A 221 -17.76 -1.15 10.27
N TRP A 222 -17.38 -0.60 9.11
CA TRP A 222 -16.54 0.60 9.00
C TRP A 222 -17.19 1.77 9.76
N ALA A 223 -18.48 2.03 9.49
CA ALA A 223 -19.25 3.09 10.15
C ALA A 223 -19.32 2.96 11.68
N SER A 224 -19.29 1.73 12.19
CA SER A 224 -19.42 1.46 13.62
C SER A 224 -18.09 1.51 14.37
N ASN A 225 -16.97 1.21 13.70
CA ASN A 225 -15.69 0.98 14.36
C ASN A 225 -14.64 2.05 14.06
N ILE A 226 -14.68 2.70 12.90
CA ILE A 226 -13.67 3.69 12.52
C ILE A 226 -13.95 5.02 13.21
N LYS A 227 -12.90 5.55 13.86
CA LYS A 227 -12.92 6.82 14.58
C LYS A 227 -12.04 7.83 13.86
N PHE A 228 -12.46 9.09 13.90
CA PHE A 228 -11.61 10.19 13.49
C PHE A 228 -10.42 10.31 14.44
N ARG A 229 -9.23 10.64 13.93
CA ARG A 229 -7.99 10.64 14.72
C ARG A 229 -7.84 11.84 15.66
N MET A 230 -8.47 12.97 15.33
CA MET A 230 -8.36 14.21 16.10
C MET A 230 -9.49 14.32 17.14
N SER A 231 -9.19 14.89 18.30
CA SER A 231 -10.19 15.29 19.29
C SER A 231 -11.02 16.48 18.79
N GLU A 232 -12.13 16.78 19.49
CA GLU A 232 -12.94 17.95 19.16
C GLU A 232 -12.14 19.26 19.36
N GLU A 233 -11.31 19.33 20.41
CA GLU A 233 -10.45 20.49 20.68
C GLU A 233 -9.41 20.69 19.57
N GLU A 234 -8.78 19.60 19.12
CA GLU A 234 -7.82 19.62 18.02
C GLU A 234 -8.50 20.05 16.70
N LEU A 235 -9.69 19.52 16.41
CA LEU A 235 -10.50 19.93 15.26
C LEU A 235 -10.86 21.41 15.31
N ARG A 236 -11.27 21.90 16.48
CA ARG A 236 -11.62 23.31 16.70
C ARG A 236 -10.43 24.22 16.45
N ALA A 237 -9.26 23.84 16.94
CA ALA A 237 -8.00 24.56 16.71
C ALA A 237 -7.60 24.56 15.23
N ALA A 238 -7.72 23.42 14.54
CA ALA A 238 -7.34 23.28 13.13
C ALA A 238 -8.29 23.99 12.16
N SER A 239 -9.58 24.14 12.52
CA SER A 239 -10.63 24.60 11.60
C SER A 239 -11.01 26.08 11.74
N GLY A 240 -10.57 26.74 12.82
CA GLY A 240 -10.81 28.17 13.06
C GLY A 240 -12.30 28.55 12.93
N PRO A 241 -12.66 29.51 12.05
CA PRO A 241 -14.05 29.98 11.91
C PRO A 241 -15.02 28.90 11.37
N TYR A 242 -14.51 27.85 10.72
CA TYR A 242 -15.32 26.75 10.17
C TYR A 242 -15.51 25.59 11.15
N ALA A 243 -15.00 25.70 12.38
CA ALA A 243 -14.99 24.60 13.35
C ALA A 243 -16.36 23.96 13.60
N ALA A 244 -17.43 24.76 13.74
CA ALA A 244 -18.76 24.23 14.01
C ALA A 244 -19.27 23.32 12.88
N GLU A 245 -19.10 23.74 11.62
CA GLU A 245 -19.49 22.95 10.44
C GLU A 245 -18.63 21.70 10.31
N VAL A 246 -17.32 21.83 10.45
CA VAL A 246 -16.37 20.71 10.34
C VAL A 246 -16.60 19.65 11.41
N ILE A 247 -16.75 20.05 12.68
CA ILE A 247 -17.01 19.12 13.79
C ILE A 247 -18.32 18.36 13.55
N GLN A 248 -19.36 19.04 13.09
CA GLN A 248 -20.64 18.41 12.76
C GLN A 248 -20.52 17.45 11.56
N ALA A 249 -19.78 17.84 10.52
CA ALA A 249 -19.55 16.99 9.35
C ALA A 249 -18.75 15.73 9.68
N VAL A 250 -17.66 15.87 10.43
CA VAL A 250 -16.81 14.74 10.89
C VAL A 250 -17.63 13.79 11.77
N SER A 251 -18.34 14.30 12.78
CA SER A 251 -19.10 13.46 13.72
C SER A 251 -20.26 12.70 13.07
N SER A 252 -20.90 13.27 12.04
CA SER A 252 -22.05 12.65 11.37
C SER A 252 -21.68 11.68 10.24
N PHE A 253 -20.44 11.74 9.72
CA PHE A 253 -20.03 10.99 8.54
C PHE A 253 -20.13 9.46 8.71
N PRO A 254 -19.64 8.82 9.79
CA PRO A 254 -19.78 7.37 9.94
C PRO A 254 -21.24 6.91 9.93
N ASN A 255 -22.12 7.61 10.65
CA ASN A 255 -23.55 7.31 10.66
C ASN A 255 -24.18 7.47 9.27
N ALA A 256 -23.76 8.49 8.51
CA ALA A 256 -24.22 8.67 7.14
C ALA A 256 -23.80 7.49 6.24
N ILE A 257 -22.54 7.06 6.30
CA ILE A 257 -22.05 5.86 5.58
C ILE A 257 -22.88 4.62 5.97
N GLY A 258 -23.12 4.40 7.26
CA GLY A 258 -23.94 3.28 7.73
C GLY A 258 -25.37 3.28 7.17
N LYS A 259 -25.98 4.46 7.01
CA LYS A 259 -27.33 4.63 6.41
C LYS A 259 -27.37 4.35 4.92
N ILE A 260 -26.31 4.69 4.18
CA ILE A 260 -26.24 4.49 2.72
C ILE A 260 -25.52 3.21 2.32
N ALA A 261 -25.03 2.41 3.28
CA ALA A 261 -24.20 1.23 3.06
C ALA A 261 -24.71 0.29 1.96
N SER A 262 -26.02 0.01 1.92
CA SER A 262 -26.63 -0.89 0.93
C SER A 262 -26.70 -0.33 -0.49
N LYS A 263 -26.31 0.92 -0.69
CA LYS A 263 -26.27 1.61 -1.99
C LYS A 263 -24.83 1.85 -2.47
N LEU A 264 -23.85 1.73 -1.57
CA LEU A 264 -22.46 2.07 -1.86
C LEU A 264 -21.82 1.07 -2.82
N SER A 265 -22.15 -0.22 -2.72
CA SER A 265 -21.56 -1.20 -3.62
C SER A 265 -22.42 -1.51 -4.84
N VAL A 266 -21.79 -1.57 -6.01
CA VAL A 266 -22.40 -2.15 -7.20
C VAL A 266 -22.35 -3.69 -7.18
N ARG A 267 -21.45 -4.28 -6.38
CA ARG A 267 -21.23 -5.73 -6.27
C ARG A 267 -21.24 -6.17 -4.82
N ASP A 268 -22.42 -6.11 -4.22
CA ASP A 268 -22.59 -6.36 -2.79
C ASP A 268 -22.14 -7.76 -2.36
N ASN A 269 -22.30 -8.77 -3.22
CA ASN A 269 -21.98 -10.17 -2.93
C ASN A 269 -20.62 -10.64 -3.51
N GLY A 270 -19.79 -9.71 -3.98
CA GLY A 270 -18.48 -10.03 -4.55
C GLY A 270 -18.53 -10.71 -5.93
N PRO A 271 -17.49 -11.47 -6.31
CA PRO A 271 -16.26 -11.68 -5.55
C PRO A 271 -15.46 -10.38 -5.36
N PHE A 272 -14.62 -10.34 -4.33
CA PHE A 272 -13.96 -9.13 -3.84
C PHE A 272 -12.48 -9.10 -4.23
N PRO A 273 -12.01 -8.06 -4.93
CA PRO A 273 -10.60 -7.93 -5.30
C PRO A 273 -9.71 -7.72 -4.05
N LEU A 274 -8.46 -8.16 -4.17
CA LEU A 274 -7.44 -7.95 -3.15
C LEU A 274 -6.95 -6.49 -3.19
N CYS A 275 -7.27 -5.72 -2.16
CA CYS A 275 -6.71 -4.41 -1.95
C CYS A 275 -5.30 -4.54 -1.34
N HIS A 276 -4.33 -3.79 -1.89
CA HIS A 276 -3.00 -3.65 -1.28
C HIS A 276 -3.06 -2.95 0.10
N GLY A 277 -4.01 -2.02 0.27
CA GLY A 277 -4.20 -1.23 1.48
C GLY A 277 -3.33 0.03 1.58
N ASP A 278 -2.16 0.02 0.92
CA ASP A 278 -1.24 1.17 0.85
C ASP A 278 -0.66 1.33 -0.57
N PHE A 279 -1.52 1.32 -1.59
CA PHE A 279 -1.10 1.30 -2.99
C PHE A 279 -0.61 2.68 -3.46
N GLY A 280 0.70 2.83 -3.68
CA GLY A 280 1.29 4.09 -4.12
C GLY A 280 2.80 3.98 -4.25
N HIS A 281 3.43 5.01 -4.84
CA HIS A 281 4.87 5.06 -5.14
C HIS A 281 5.79 4.78 -3.94
N ASN A 282 5.32 4.93 -2.71
CA ASN A 282 6.04 4.52 -1.50
C ASN A 282 6.28 3.00 -1.39
N ASN A 283 5.49 2.19 -2.09
CA ASN A 283 5.54 0.72 -2.07
C ASN A 283 5.79 0.11 -3.46
N ILE A 284 6.14 0.94 -4.44
CA ILE A 284 6.48 0.49 -5.79
C ILE A 284 7.95 0.73 -6.02
N ILE A 285 8.65 -0.34 -6.35
CA ILE A 285 10.05 -0.29 -6.73
C ILE A 285 10.10 0.03 -8.22
N VAL A 286 10.86 1.07 -8.56
CA VAL A 286 11.12 1.46 -9.94
C VAL A 286 12.61 1.48 -10.24
N ASP A 287 12.95 1.25 -11.50
CA ASP A 287 14.33 1.44 -11.99
C ASP A 287 14.62 2.92 -12.28
N ASP A 288 15.82 3.20 -12.81
CA ASP A 288 16.30 4.56 -13.10
C ASP A 288 15.45 5.29 -14.17
N LYS A 289 14.60 4.58 -14.92
CA LYS A 289 13.68 5.12 -15.92
C LYS A 289 12.22 5.07 -15.45
N TYR A 290 12.02 4.89 -14.14
CA TYR A 290 10.71 4.78 -13.50
C TYR A 290 9.84 3.64 -14.07
N ARG A 291 10.45 2.61 -14.67
CA ARG A 291 9.75 1.36 -15.02
C ARG A 291 9.56 0.57 -13.74
N ILE A 292 8.36 0.03 -13.57
CA ILE A 292 8.02 -0.75 -12.37
C ILE A 292 8.79 -2.07 -12.36
N VAL A 293 9.52 -2.30 -11.28
CA VAL A 293 10.29 -3.53 -11.01
C VAL A 293 9.59 -4.38 -9.95
N GLY A 294 8.79 -3.78 -9.05
CA GLY A 294 7.98 -4.59 -8.14
C GLY A 294 7.00 -3.85 -7.26
N LEU A 295 6.05 -4.61 -6.69
CA LEU A 295 5.10 -4.16 -5.68
C LEU A 295 5.37 -4.90 -4.36
N ILE A 296 5.59 -4.13 -3.29
CA ILE A 296 6.04 -4.62 -1.98
C ILE A 296 5.15 -4.13 -0.84
N ASP A 297 5.39 -4.64 0.37
CA ASP A 297 4.71 -4.22 1.60
C ASP A 297 3.20 -4.52 1.65
N TRP A 298 2.88 -5.80 1.79
CA TRP A 298 1.49 -6.30 1.82
C TRP A 298 0.91 -6.32 3.25
N GLU A 299 1.50 -5.57 4.20
CA GLU A 299 1.10 -5.62 5.62
C GLU A 299 -0.34 -5.12 5.87
N MET A 300 -0.89 -4.32 4.95
CA MET A 300 -2.24 -3.77 5.00
C MET A 300 -3.21 -4.45 4.03
N ALA A 301 -2.82 -5.56 3.41
CA ALA A 301 -3.61 -6.21 2.38
C ALA A 301 -4.89 -6.88 2.93
N PHE A 302 -5.99 -6.73 2.20
CA PHE A 302 -7.27 -7.37 2.50
C PHE A 302 -8.13 -7.45 1.23
N ALA A 303 -9.02 -8.44 1.13
CA ALA A 303 -10.07 -8.43 0.12
C ALA A 303 -11.12 -7.38 0.47
N GLY A 304 -11.47 -6.49 -0.45
CA GLY A 304 -12.36 -5.35 -0.18
C GLY A 304 -13.44 -5.14 -1.25
N PRO A 305 -14.44 -4.29 -0.98
CA PRO A 305 -15.39 -3.85 -2.01
C PRO A 305 -14.69 -3.23 -3.21
N TRP A 306 -15.27 -3.36 -4.39
CA TRP A 306 -14.73 -2.80 -5.64
C TRP A 306 -14.53 -1.28 -5.57
N GLU A 307 -15.35 -0.57 -4.80
CA GLU A 307 -15.23 0.87 -4.63
C GLU A 307 -14.02 1.25 -3.77
N ILE A 308 -13.63 0.41 -2.81
CA ILE A 308 -12.42 0.61 -2.00
C ILE A 308 -11.17 0.23 -2.80
N PHE A 309 -11.26 -0.83 -3.60
CA PHE A 309 -10.21 -1.23 -4.53
C PHE A 309 -9.96 -0.15 -5.59
N GLY A 310 -11.03 0.37 -6.19
CA GLY A 310 -10.99 1.43 -7.20
C GLY A 310 -10.74 2.84 -6.66
N ASP A 311 -10.06 3.00 -5.52
CA ASP A 311 -9.51 4.30 -5.13
C ASP A 311 -8.23 4.60 -5.94
N PHE A 312 -7.93 5.88 -6.15
CA PHE A 312 -6.72 6.25 -6.87
C PHE A 312 -5.46 5.87 -6.07
N PRO A 313 -4.36 5.49 -6.74
CA PRO A 313 -3.06 5.35 -6.10
C PRO A 313 -2.71 6.57 -5.24
N LEU A 314 -2.00 6.37 -4.14
CA LEU A 314 -1.77 7.45 -3.16
C LEU A 314 -1.05 8.68 -3.73
N CYS A 315 -0.19 8.51 -4.73
CA CYS A 315 0.43 9.65 -5.46
C CYS A 315 -0.61 10.51 -6.19
N LEU A 316 -1.69 9.90 -6.68
CA LEU A 316 -2.79 10.54 -7.41
C LEU A 316 -3.96 10.91 -6.50
N SER A 317 -3.86 10.69 -5.19
CA SER A 317 -4.92 11.04 -4.26
C SER A 317 -5.13 12.55 -4.24
N VAL A 318 -6.37 12.96 -4.46
CA VAL A 318 -6.87 14.32 -4.25
C VAL A 318 -7.89 14.33 -3.12
N THR A 319 -8.08 15.49 -2.49
CA THR A 319 -9.21 15.67 -1.57
C THR A 319 -10.46 15.86 -2.44
N PRO A 320 -11.53 15.05 -2.29
CA PRO A 320 -12.75 15.25 -3.06
C PRO A 320 -13.24 16.71 -2.99
N PRO A 321 -13.54 17.36 -4.12
CA PRO A 321 -13.83 18.81 -4.15
C PRO A 321 -14.91 19.24 -3.16
N ALA A 322 -15.95 18.42 -2.99
CA ALA A 322 -17.05 18.69 -2.07
C ALA A 322 -16.63 18.75 -0.59
N MET A 323 -15.55 18.07 -0.19
CA MET A 323 -15.05 18.14 1.20
C MET A 323 -13.97 19.22 1.39
N ASP A 324 -13.36 19.67 0.30
CA ASP A 324 -12.20 20.55 0.33
C ASP A 324 -12.60 22.02 0.56
N ALA A 325 -11.60 22.87 0.79
CA ALA A 325 -11.83 24.29 1.00
C ALA A 325 -12.38 24.97 -0.27
N PRO A 326 -13.54 25.67 -0.21
CA PRO A 326 -14.16 26.26 -1.40
C PRO A 326 -13.26 27.27 -2.13
N PHE A 327 -12.35 27.95 -1.44
CA PHE A 327 -11.46 28.94 -2.04
C PHE A 327 -10.40 28.33 -2.97
N ASN A 328 -10.15 27.02 -2.89
CA ASN A 328 -9.28 26.29 -3.82
C ASN A 328 -9.87 26.21 -5.24
N TYR A 329 -11.17 26.46 -5.40
CA TYR A 329 -11.89 26.31 -6.66
C TYR A 329 -12.45 27.65 -7.14
N ASP A 330 -12.58 27.80 -8.46
CA ASP A 330 -13.21 28.95 -9.10
C ASP A 330 -14.75 28.84 -9.10
N GLU A 331 -15.42 29.81 -9.73
CA GLU A 331 -16.89 29.86 -9.82
C GLU A 331 -17.50 28.69 -10.63
N ASN A 332 -16.70 28.01 -11.45
CA ASN A 332 -17.09 26.84 -12.23
C ASN A 332 -16.76 25.52 -11.50
N GLY A 333 -16.21 25.59 -10.28
CA GLY A 333 -15.77 24.42 -9.52
C GLY A 333 -14.45 23.83 -10.00
N LEU A 334 -13.68 24.55 -10.82
CA LEU A 334 -12.37 24.11 -11.29
C LEU A 334 -11.28 24.51 -10.29
N PRO A 335 -10.27 23.64 -10.05
CA PRO A 335 -9.17 23.96 -9.15
C PRO A 335 -8.33 25.13 -9.69
N LYS A 336 -7.91 26.05 -8.81
CA LYS A 336 -7.06 27.20 -9.16
C LYS A 336 -5.56 26.90 -9.09
N ASP A 337 -5.18 26.01 -8.19
CA ASP A 337 -3.79 25.67 -7.93
C ASP A 337 -3.22 24.81 -9.08
N PRO A 338 -2.10 25.21 -9.72
CA PRO A 338 -1.52 24.45 -10.83
C PRO A 338 -1.19 23.00 -10.50
N ALA A 339 -0.73 22.70 -9.27
CA ALA A 339 -0.42 21.33 -8.88
C ALA A 339 -1.69 20.49 -8.72
N LEU A 340 -2.78 21.07 -8.20
CA LEU A 340 -4.08 20.41 -8.14
C LEU A 340 -4.67 20.18 -9.54
N ILE A 341 -4.56 21.16 -10.45
CA ILE A 341 -4.96 21.00 -11.87
C ILE A 341 -4.20 19.83 -12.50
N GLN A 342 -2.88 19.76 -12.28
CA GLN A 342 -2.06 18.67 -12.80
C GLN A 342 -2.50 17.33 -12.22
N LYS A 343 -2.79 17.23 -10.91
CA LYS A 343 -3.29 15.97 -10.31
C LYS A 343 -4.60 15.47 -10.94
N PHE A 344 -5.55 16.34 -11.24
CA PHE A 344 -6.77 15.93 -11.94
C PHE A 344 -6.49 15.48 -13.38
N THR A 345 -5.50 16.09 -14.03
CA THR A 345 -5.01 15.65 -15.35
C THR A 345 -4.40 14.26 -15.25
N ASP A 346 -3.51 14.03 -14.27
CA ASP A 346 -2.87 12.74 -14.03
C ASP A 346 -3.90 11.64 -13.68
N GLN A 347 -4.97 11.97 -12.93
CA GLN A 347 -6.08 11.05 -12.67
C GLN A 347 -6.81 10.65 -13.96
N ALA A 348 -7.09 11.60 -14.85
CA ALA A 348 -7.73 11.31 -16.13
C ALA A 348 -6.84 10.43 -17.04
N GLU A 349 -5.54 10.75 -17.09
CA GLU A 349 -4.54 9.94 -17.81
C GLU A 349 -4.42 8.53 -17.21
N TYR A 350 -4.45 8.41 -15.88
CA TYR A 350 -4.45 7.12 -15.19
C TYR A 350 -5.67 6.28 -15.54
N VAL A 351 -6.88 6.87 -15.52
CA VAL A 351 -8.10 6.15 -15.95
C VAL A 351 -8.01 5.70 -17.41
N ALA A 352 -7.43 6.51 -18.29
CA ALA A 352 -7.20 6.13 -19.67
C ALA A 352 -6.19 4.96 -19.78
N ALA A 353 -5.10 5.01 -19.01
CA ALA A 353 -4.11 3.93 -18.94
C ALA A 353 -4.73 2.62 -18.39
N VAL A 354 -5.61 2.71 -17.39
CA VAL A 354 -6.37 1.56 -16.86
C VAL A 354 -7.22 0.93 -17.96
N LYS A 355 -7.97 1.73 -18.73
CA LYS A 355 -8.78 1.20 -19.85
C LYS A 355 -7.93 0.48 -20.89
N VAL A 356 -6.74 1.01 -21.20
CA VAL A 356 -5.79 0.35 -22.10
C VAL A 356 -5.32 -0.97 -21.50
N ALA A 357 -4.92 -1.00 -20.24
CA ALA A 357 -4.47 -2.21 -19.56
C ALA A 357 -5.58 -3.28 -19.46
N GLU A 358 -6.82 -2.88 -19.19
CA GLU A 358 -7.99 -3.75 -19.21
C GLU A 358 -8.23 -4.35 -20.60
N SER A 359 -8.13 -3.55 -21.66
CA SER A 359 -8.30 -4.06 -23.03
C SER A 359 -7.23 -5.07 -23.48
N GLN A 360 -6.07 -5.05 -22.84
CA GLN A 360 -4.95 -5.96 -23.11
C GLN A 360 -5.01 -7.22 -22.22
N ASN A 361 -5.75 -7.15 -21.11
CA ASN A 361 -5.94 -8.27 -20.21
C ASN A 361 -7.20 -9.03 -20.61
N ASN A 362 -7.07 -10.32 -20.92
CA ASN A 362 -8.20 -11.20 -21.26
C ASN A 362 -9.06 -11.59 -20.03
N HIS A 363 -9.09 -10.75 -18.99
CA HIS A 363 -9.89 -11.02 -17.80
C HIS A 363 -11.33 -10.55 -18.04
N ASP A 364 -12.22 -11.51 -18.22
CA ASP A 364 -13.66 -11.26 -18.34
C ASP A 364 -14.24 -11.00 -16.94
N HIS A 365 -14.11 -9.76 -16.46
CA HIS A 365 -14.75 -9.31 -15.24
C HIS A 365 -16.06 -8.60 -15.59
N GLU A 366 -17.13 -8.98 -14.90
CA GLU A 366 -18.44 -8.31 -14.99
C GLU A 366 -18.39 -6.84 -14.55
N TYR A 367 -17.39 -6.45 -13.77
CA TYR A 367 -17.11 -5.08 -13.36
C TYR A 367 -15.62 -4.82 -13.36
N SER A 368 -15.22 -3.72 -13.96
CA SER A 368 -13.84 -3.35 -14.23
C SER A 368 -13.34 -2.26 -13.28
N LEU A 369 -12.02 -2.11 -13.17
CA LEU A 369 -11.40 -1.05 -12.38
C LEU A 369 -11.71 0.32 -12.98
N SER A 370 -11.74 0.46 -14.31
CA SER A 370 -12.08 1.71 -14.95
C SER A 370 -13.53 2.13 -14.68
N GLU A 371 -14.48 1.20 -14.56
CA GLU A 371 -15.85 1.52 -14.13
C GLU A 371 -15.86 2.03 -12.68
N ALA A 372 -15.14 1.37 -11.76
CA ALA A 372 -15.02 1.82 -10.38
C ALA A 372 -14.42 3.23 -10.26
N LEU A 373 -13.38 3.53 -11.04
CA LEU A 373 -12.73 4.85 -11.05
C LEU A 373 -13.60 5.93 -11.72
N ASN A 374 -14.44 5.57 -12.71
CA ASN A 374 -15.31 6.52 -13.41
C ASN A 374 -16.61 6.84 -12.67
N ASP A 375 -17.05 6.01 -11.71
CA ASP A 375 -18.13 6.36 -10.80
C ASP A 375 -17.65 7.34 -9.75
N SER A 376 -17.58 8.61 -10.12
CA SER A 376 -17.05 9.69 -9.27
C SER A 376 -17.75 9.77 -7.91
N LYS A 377 -19.04 9.43 -7.82
CA LYS A 377 -19.79 9.47 -6.55
C LYS A 377 -19.30 8.39 -5.59
N ARG A 378 -19.16 7.15 -6.04
CA ARG A 378 -18.64 6.04 -5.22
C ARG A 378 -17.16 6.17 -4.95
N GLN A 379 -16.39 6.51 -5.98
CA GLN A 379 -14.94 6.71 -5.91
C GLN A 379 -14.60 7.78 -4.85
N GLN A 380 -15.27 8.93 -4.87
CA GLN A 380 -15.01 10.00 -3.89
C GLN A 380 -15.42 9.62 -2.46
N ILE A 381 -16.48 8.81 -2.28
CA ILE A 381 -16.82 8.27 -0.95
C ILE A 381 -15.73 7.33 -0.45
N ALA A 382 -15.20 6.45 -1.30
CA ALA A 382 -14.10 5.55 -0.93
C ALA A 382 -12.85 6.34 -0.52
N THR A 383 -12.46 7.35 -1.31
CA THR A 383 -11.38 8.29 -0.94
C THR A 383 -11.68 8.97 0.41
N ALA A 384 -12.91 9.45 0.61
CA ALA A 384 -13.31 10.12 1.85
C ALA A 384 -13.24 9.20 3.07
N MET A 385 -13.64 7.93 2.95
CA MET A 385 -13.51 6.95 4.03
C MET A 385 -12.05 6.75 4.45
N ARG A 386 -11.13 6.64 3.47
CA ARG A 386 -9.69 6.54 3.75
C ARG A 386 -9.16 7.81 4.41
N LEU A 387 -9.49 8.99 3.86
CA LEU A 387 -9.09 10.29 4.40
C LEU A 387 -9.60 10.50 5.84
N TYR A 388 -10.84 10.09 6.12
CA TYR A 388 -11.44 10.14 7.46
C TYR A 388 -10.65 9.28 8.46
N GLY A 389 -10.35 8.04 8.10
CA GLY A 389 -9.54 7.13 8.94
C GLY A 389 -8.11 7.65 9.19
N ASN A 390 -7.62 8.54 8.33
CA ASN A 390 -6.33 9.23 8.47
C ASN A 390 -6.41 10.57 9.20
N GLY A 391 -7.61 11.01 9.60
CA GLY A 391 -7.82 12.27 10.32
C GLY A 391 -7.78 13.51 9.43
N LYS A 392 -8.03 13.38 8.12
CA LYS A 392 -8.12 14.53 7.22
C LYS A 392 -9.34 15.38 7.58
N VAL A 393 -9.10 16.64 7.91
CA VAL A 393 -10.18 17.61 8.17
C VAL A 393 -10.88 17.95 6.85
N GLY A 394 -12.22 17.96 6.85
CA GLY A 394 -13.02 18.24 5.66
C GLY A 394 -14.53 18.25 5.94
N ILE A 395 -15.31 18.73 4.96
CA ILE A 395 -16.78 18.83 5.06
C ILE A 395 -17.42 17.59 4.43
N TYR A 396 -17.34 16.46 5.13
CA TYR A 396 -17.81 15.15 4.66
C TYR A 396 -19.32 15.09 4.33
N SER A 397 -20.14 15.94 4.95
CA SER A 397 -21.60 15.94 4.75
C SER A 397 -22.03 16.29 3.32
N LYS A 398 -21.25 17.11 2.60
CA LYS A 398 -21.56 17.51 1.22
C LYS A 398 -21.48 16.31 0.26
N LEU A 399 -20.47 15.45 0.42
CA LEU A 399 -20.33 14.22 -0.38
C LEU A 399 -21.51 13.27 -0.21
N ILE A 400 -22.01 13.14 1.03
CA ILE A 400 -23.19 12.32 1.29
C ILE A 400 -24.42 12.88 0.57
N ASN A 401 -24.61 14.19 0.58
CA ASN A 401 -25.73 14.85 -0.09
C ASN A 401 -25.66 14.73 -1.62
N GLU A 402 -24.46 14.75 -2.20
CA GLU A 402 -24.26 14.56 -3.65
C GLU A 402 -24.47 13.10 -4.10
N PHE A 403 -24.24 12.16 -3.19
CA PHE A 403 -24.44 10.73 -3.44
C PHE A 403 -25.92 10.34 -3.43
N LEU A 404 -26.68 10.83 -2.45
CA LEU A 404 -28.12 10.61 -2.31
C LEU A 404 -28.92 11.24 -3.47
#